data_AF-A0A7Z9D6H3-F1
#
_entry.id   AF-A0A7Z9D6H3-F1
#
_cell.length_a   1.000
_cell.length_b   1.000
_cell.length_c   1.000
_cell.angle_alpha   90.00
_cell.angle_beta   90.00
_cell.angle_gamma   90.00
#
_symmetry.space_group_name_H-M   'P 1'
#
loop_
_entity.id
_entity.type
_entity.pdbx_description
1 polymer ?
#
loop_
_entity_poly.entity_id
_entity_poly.type
_entity_poly.pdbx_seq_one_letter_code
_entity_poly.pdbx_strand_id
1 'polypeptide(L)'
;MVYEIHRLAQHAAIYSKLHQELFDKAIKEAIGTYSWHIDVPDRVLTFTSVDGGGEVTCEGDTLASVAVRPATLLWGYAKFFAPYVGDNPAARQIRSFGEEYELESLTQEEIPYEFDESQNQLDAIVALSHEVGMVANIIYGPEVYYYTGPTGNAGARQTYLVRNPSVDIPPVTVRELFPRLARYIVELEDIDWSFEGLGKLLPSWSVQREQTPEGPVRYTITDHTGDSCAALITYDKYGRVAEVSLTNYFQD
;
A
#
# COMPACT_ATOMS: atom_id res chain seq x y z
N MET A 1 -7.85 9.21 9.51
CA MET A 1 -8.26 7.81 9.51
C MET A 1 -9.68 7.70 9.01
N VAL A 2 -9.88 6.74 8.11
CA VAL A 2 -11.18 6.20 7.75
C VAL A 2 -11.11 4.73 8.13
N TYR A 3 -11.90 4.28 9.10
CA TYR A 3 -11.68 2.99 9.77
C TYR A 3 -11.65 1.79 8.82
N GLU A 4 -12.61 1.69 7.89
CA GLU A 4 -12.68 0.57 6.94
C GLU A 4 -11.48 0.55 5.98
N ILE A 5 -11.08 1.72 5.45
CA ILE A 5 -9.88 1.85 4.60
C ILE A 5 -8.63 1.44 5.38
N HIS A 6 -8.50 1.93 6.63
CA HIS A 6 -7.38 1.59 7.49
C HIS A 6 -7.33 0.08 7.78
N ARG A 7 -8.47 -0.54 8.10
CA ARG A 7 -8.55 -1.98 8.38
C ARG A 7 -8.14 -2.83 7.18
N LEU A 8 -8.58 -2.45 5.98
CA LEU A 8 -8.15 -3.09 4.74
C LEU A 8 -6.65 -2.87 4.48
N ALA A 9 -6.16 -1.65 4.63
CA ALA A 9 -4.75 -1.33 4.46
C ALA A 9 -3.86 -2.13 5.43
N GLN A 10 -4.26 -2.29 6.70
CA GLN A 10 -3.56 -3.16 7.66
C GLN A 10 -3.50 -4.61 7.16
N HIS A 11 -4.57 -5.14 6.58
CA HIS A 11 -4.59 -6.49 6.00
C HIS A 11 -3.52 -6.65 4.91
N ALA A 12 -3.35 -5.63 4.05
CA ALA A 12 -2.38 -5.64 2.96
C ALA A 12 -0.96 -5.20 3.39
N ALA A 13 -0.74 -4.83 4.66
CA ALA A 13 0.37 -3.96 5.03
C ALA A 13 1.75 -4.53 4.75
N ILE A 14 2.00 -5.79 5.10
CA ILE A 14 3.32 -6.41 4.89
C ILE A 14 3.65 -6.49 3.39
N TYR A 15 2.67 -6.93 2.60
CA TYR A 15 2.81 -7.06 1.16
C TYR A 15 3.00 -5.71 0.49
N SER A 16 2.07 -4.77 0.69
CA SER A 16 2.06 -3.49 -0.01
C SER A 16 3.24 -2.60 0.37
N LYS A 17 3.75 -2.66 1.61
CA LYS A 17 4.97 -1.92 1.98
C LYS A 17 6.19 -2.43 1.22
N LEU A 18 6.38 -3.75 1.17
CA LEU A 18 7.46 -4.34 0.39
C LEU A 18 7.33 -4.03 -1.10
N HIS A 19 6.12 -4.21 -1.63
CA HIS A 19 5.84 -4.00 -3.04
C HIS A 19 6.10 -2.54 -3.47
N GLN A 20 5.69 -1.59 -2.64
CA GLN A 20 5.93 -0.16 -2.88
C GLN A 20 7.42 0.20 -2.81
N GLU A 21 8.16 -0.38 -1.86
CA GLU A 21 9.61 -0.15 -1.78
C GLU A 21 10.36 -0.71 -2.99
N LEU A 22 9.97 -1.89 -3.48
CA LEU A 22 10.58 -2.47 -4.68
C LEU A 22 10.27 -1.64 -5.93
N PHE A 23 9.04 -1.12 -6.03
CA PHE A 23 8.63 -0.20 -7.09
C PHE A 23 9.44 1.09 -7.08
N ASP A 24 9.52 1.79 -5.94
CA ASP A 24 10.29 3.03 -5.82
C ASP A 24 11.79 2.80 -6.05
N LYS A 25 12.33 1.68 -5.54
CA LYS A 25 13.72 1.29 -5.77
C LYS A 25 14.00 1.10 -7.27
N ALA A 26 13.16 0.35 -7.98
CA ALA A 26 13.36 0.09 -9.41
C ALA A 26 13.33 1.37 -10.25
N ILE A 27 12.42 2.30 -9.97
CA ILE A 27 12.40 3.61 -10.65
C ILE A 27 13.68 4.38 -10.35
N LYS A 28 14.10 4.45 -9.09
CA LYS A 28 15.33 5.18 -8.70
C LYS A 28 16.59 4.57 -9.29
N GLU A 29 16.67 3.24 -9.41
CA GLU A 29 17.78 2.56 -10.06
C GLU A 29 17.81 2.83 -11.57
N ALA A 30 16.65 2.99 -12.21
CA ALA A 30 16.56 3.27 -13.63
C ALA A 30 16.93 4.73 -13.98
N ILE A 31 16.37 5.71 -13.26
CA ILE A 31 16.42 7.13 -13.67
C ILE A 31 16.93 8.08 -12.58
N GLY A 32 17.35 7.56 -11.42
CA GLY A 32 17.84 8.36 -10.30
C GLY A 32 16.75 9.14 -9.58
N THR A 33 17.07 10.35 -9.12
CA THR A 33 16.06 11.25 -8.55
C THR A 33 15.11 11.69 -9.66
N TYR A 34 13.81 11.66 -9.39
CA TYR A 34 12.79 11.95 -10.41
C TYR A 34 11.76 12.98 -9.94
N SER A 35 11.22 13.69 -10.92
CA SER A 35 9.92 14.35 -10.83
C SER A 35 8.86 13.44 -11.45
N TRP A 36 7.59 13.76 -11.25
CA TRP A 36 6.50 12.97 -11.83
C TRP A 36 5.42 13.87 -12.41
N HIS A 37 4.71 13.35 -13.39
CA HIS A 37 3.56 13.98 -14.03
C HIS A 37 2.55 12.91 -14.44
N ILE A 38 1.26 13.23 -14.36
CA ILE A 38 0.18 12.40 -14.89
C ILE A 38 -0.52 13.17 -16.01
N ASP A 39 -0.56 12.56 -17.20
CA ASP A 39 -1.55 12.94 -18.20
C ASP A 39 -2.86 12.24 -17.83
N VAL A 40 -3.79 12.98 -17.23
CA VAL A 40 -5.03 12.39 -16.69
C VAL A 40 -5.95 11.88 -17.80
N PRO A 41 -6.18 12.63 -18.90
CA PRO A 41 -6.94 12.11 -20.05
C PRO A 41 -6.35 10.84 -20.66
N ASP A 42 -5.04 10.80 -20.88
CA ASP A 42 -4.37 9.67 -21.55
C ASP A 42 -3.96 8.55 -20.57
N ARG A 43 -4.09 8.80 -19.26
CA ARG A 43 -3.75 7.88 -18.16
C ARG A 43 -2.30 7.42 -18.19
N VAL A 44 -1.41 8.36 -18.48
CA VAL A 44 0.03 8.09 -18.53
C VAL A 44 0.72 8.77 -17.36
N LEU A 45 1.20 7.96 -16.41
CA LEU A 45 2.06 8.43 -15.34
C LEU A 45 3.50 8.37 -15.82
N THR A 46 4.19 9.51 -15.78
CA THR A 46 5.58 9.63 -16.21
C THR A 46 6.44 10.08 -15.04
N PHE A 47 7.52 9.35 -14.81
CA PHE A 47 8.61 9.73 -13.91
C PHE A 47 9.78 10.22 -14.74
N THR A 48 10.19 11.47 -14.58
CA THR A 48 11.26 12.09 -15.37
C THR A 48 12.46 12.38 -14.47
N SER A 49 13.64 11.88 -14.87
CA SER A 49 14.89 12.14 -14.16
C SER A 49 15.15 13.64 -14.04
N VAL A 50 15.55 14.11 -12.86
CA VAL A 50 15.95 15.51 -12.65
C VAL A 50 17.37 15.79 -13.16
N ASP A 51 18.18 14.74 -13.33
CA ASP A 51 19.59 14.81 -13.70
C ASP A 51 19.84 14.39 -15.17
N GLY A 52 18.77 14.23 -15.97
CA GLY A 52 18.86 13.87 -17.40
C GLY A 52 18.99 12.36 -17.68
N GLY A 53 18.64 11.50 -16.72
CA GLY A 53 18.66 10.04 -16.84
C GLY A 53 17.50 9.39 -17.61
N GLY A 54 16.70 10.17 -18.35
CA GLY A 54 15.54 9.66 -19.10
C GLY A 54 14.25 9.62 -18.28
N GLU A 55 13.31 8.76 -18.69
CA GLU A 55 11.95 8.68 -18.14
C GLU A 55 11.49 7.22 -17.97
N VAL A 56 10.62 7.01 -16.99
CA VAL A 56 9.82 5.78 -16.82
C VAL A 56 8.35 6.15 -16.98
N THR A 57 7.67 5.53 -17.94
CA THR A 57 6.22 5.65 -18.11
C THR A 57 5.48 4.44 -17.56
N CYS A 58 4.26 4.67 -17.10
CA CYS A 58 3.30 3.66 -16.63
C CYS A 58 1.88 4.07 -17.05
N GLU A 59 0.96 3.12 -17.05
CA GLU A 59 -0.47 3.43 -16.97
C GLU A 59 -0.83 3.93 -15.57
N GLY A 60 -1.66 4.96 -15.48
CA GLY A 60 -2.05 5.62 -14.23
C GLY A 60 -3.53 5.98 -14.18
N ASP A 61 -4.32 5.27 -13.34
CA ASP A 61 -5.72 5.61 -13.10
C ASP A 61 -5.87 6.31 -11.74
N THR A 62 -6.52 7.48 -11.70
CA THR A 62 -6.81 8.20 -10.45
C THR A 62 -7.73 7.39 -9.54
N LEU A 63 -7.28 7.01 -8.34
CA LEU A 63 -8.09 6.27 -7.37
C LEU A 63 -8.79 7.18 -6.37
N ALA A 64 -8.08 8.17 -5.82
CA ALA A 64 -8.63 9.09 -4.84
C ALA A 64 -7.82 10.38 -4.73
N SER A 65 -8.42 11.41 -4.14
CA SER A 65 -7.75 12.60 -3.63
C SER A 65 -8.11 12.82 -2.17
N VAL A 66 -7.10 13.04 -1.33
CA VAL A 66 -7.27 13.41 0.06
C VAL A 66 -7.02 14.91 0.20
N ALA A 67 -8.06 15.65 0.59
CA ALA A 67 -8.08 17.10 0.63
C ALA A 67 -7.79 17.66 2.04
N VAL A 68 -7.18 18.83 2.11
CA VAL A 68 -6.92 19.52 3.38
C VAL A 68 -8.20 20.14 3.95
N ARG A 69 -8.99 20.80 3.09
CA ARG A 69 -10.26 21.44 3.48
C ARG A 69 -11.30 21.30 2.35
N PRO A 70 -12.48 20.72 2.64
CA PRO A 70 -12.79 19.98 3.87
C PRO A 70 -11.89 18.74 4.04
N ALA A 71 -11.68 18.28 5.28
CA ALA A 71 -10.86 17.10 5.60
C ALA A 71 -11.57 15.83 5.13
N THR A 72 -11.45 15.56 3.83
CA THR A 72 -12.22 14.54 3.12
C THR A 72 -11.33 13.76 2.16
N LEU A 73 -11.74 12.53 1.89
CA LEU A 73 -11.26 11.71 0.79
C LEU A 73 -12.34 11.69 -0.28
N LEU A 74 -11.99 12.08 -1.50
CA LEU A 74 -12.83 12.00 -2.69
C LEU A 74 -12.33 10.86 -3.56
N TRP A 75 -13.20 9.89 -3.88
CA TRP A 75 -12.83 8.79 -4.77
C TRP A 75 -12.78 9.23 -6.23
N GLY A 76 -11.96 8.57 -7.03
CA GLY A 76 -11.77 8.84 -8.46
C GLY A 76 -13.01 8.60 -9.33
N TYR A 77 -14.06 7.96 -8.78
CA TYR A 77 -15.36 7.78 -9.43
C TYR A 77 -16.34 8.92 -9.10
N ALA A 78 -15.98 9.83 -8.19
CA ALA A 78 -16.82 10.97 -7.82
C ALA A 78 -17.10 11.85 -9.04
N LYS A 79 -18.28 12.46 -9.08
CA LYS A 79 -18.69 13.36 -10.18
C LYS A 79 -17.72 14.51 -10.41
N PHE A 80 -17.02 14.93 -9.36
CA PHE A 80 -15.96 15.94 -9.43
C PHE A 80 -14.86 15.58 -10.43
N PHE A 81 -14.47 14.30 -10.51
CA PHE A 81 -13.40 13.86 -11.42
C PHE A 81 -13.86 13.63 -12.85
N ALA A 82 -15.16 13.39 -13.07
CA ALA A 82 -15.70 12.99 -14.38
C ALA A 82 -15.25 13.88 -15.57
N PRO A 83 -15.15 15.23 -15.46
CA PRO A 83 -14.65 16.07 -16.55
C PRO A 83 -13.17 15.88 -16.88
N TYR A 84 -12.38 15.34 -15.95
CA TYR A 84 -10.92 15.23 -16.06
C TYR A 84 -10.47 13.81 -16.40
N VAL A 85 -11.03 12.80 -15.73
CA VAL A 85 -10.62 11.39 -15.86
C VAL A 85 -11.46 10.61 -16.88
N GLY A 86 -12.59 11.19 -17.32
CA GLY A 86 -13.56 10.50 -18.16
C GLY A 86 -14.08 9.22 -17.51
N ASP A 87 -14.18 8.15 -18.29
CA ASP A 87 -14.64 6.85 -17.81
C ASP A 87 -13.55 6.14 -16.99
N ASN A 88 -13.61 6.16 -15.66
CA ASN A 88 -12.58 5.55 -14.81
C ASN A 88 -13.01 4.17 -14.24
N PRO A 89 -12.78 3.05 -14.97
CA PRO A 89 -13.19 1.71 -14.54
C PRO A 89 -12.47 1.25 -13.27
N ALA A 90 -11.21 1.66 -13.06
CA ALA A 90 -10.50 1.36 -11.82
C ALA A 90 -11.28 1.95 -10.64
N ALA A 91 -11.49 3.26 -10.60
CA ALA A 91 -12.23 3.85 -9.50
C ALA A 91 -13.64 3.26 -9.31
N ARG A 92 -14.36 2.87 -10.37
CA ARG A 92 -15.64 2.16 -10.22
C ARG A 92 -15.52 0.78 -9.59
N GLN A 93 -14.42 0.08 -9.81
CA GLN A 93 -14.17 -1.22 -9.17
C GLN A 93 -14.02 -1.06 -7.65
N ILE A 94 -13.48 0.08 -7.16
CA ILE A 94 -13.46 0.39 -5.72
C ILE A 94 -14.89 0.43 -5.17
N ARG A 95 -15.78 1.16 -5.85
CA ARG A 95 -17.19 1.21 -5.46
C ARG A 95 -17.86 -0.16 -5.50
N SER A 96 -17.61 -0.94 -6.56
CA SER A 96 -18.18 -2.28 -6.72
C SER A 96 -17.73 -3.22 -5.61
N PHE A 97 -16.45 -3.17 -5.23
CA PHE A 97 -15.91 -3.89 -4.09
C PHE A 97 -16.55 -3.44 -2.77
N GLY A 98 -16.75 -2.13 -2.59
CA GLY A 98 -17.47 -1.59 -1.43
C GLY A 98 -18.91 -2.09 -1.34
N GLU A 99 -19.62 -2.20 -2.47
CA GLU A 99 -20.97 -2.74 -2.55
C GLU A 99 -21.00 -4.25 -2.25
N GLU A 100 -20.02 -5.02 -2.74
CA GLU A 100 -19.92 -6.48 -2.51
C GLU A 100 -19.65 -6.83 -1.04
N TYR A 101 -18.80 -6.05 -0.36
CA TYR A 101 -18.37 -6.32 1.01
C TYR A 101 -19.05 -5.43 2.06
N GLU A 102 -20.08 -4.68 1.67
CA GLU A 102 -20.85 -3.78 2.54
C GLU A 102 -19.97 -2.73 3.27
N LEU A 103 -18.99 -2.17 2.56
CA LEU A 103 -18.04 -1.17 3.08
C LEU A 103 -18.47 0.23 2.66
N GLU A 104 -19.15 0.94 3.56
CA GLU A 104 -19.80 2.22 3.25
C GLU A 104 -18.79 3.25 2.73
N SER A 105 -17.60 3.32 3.32
CA SER A 105 -16.55 4.27 2.95
C SER A 105 -16.06 4.12 1.51
N LEU A 106 -16.22 2.94 0.88
CA LEU A 106 -15.82 2.72 -0.51
C LEU A 106 -16.95 3.05 -1.50
N THR A 107 -18.19 3.23 -1.02
CA THR A 107 -19.39 3.45 -1.87
C THR A 107 -19.85 4.91 -1.96
N GLN A 108 -19.49 5.73 -0.98
CA GLN A 108 -19.77 7.17 -0.98
C GLN A 108 -18.70 7.94 -1.76
N GLU A 109 -19.10 8.86 -2.66
CA GLU A 109 -18.16 9.63 -3.51
C GLU A 109 -17.12 10.43 -2.71
N GLU A 110 -17.53 10.99 -1.56
CA GLU A 110 -16.72 11.83 -0.68
C GLU A 110 -17.00 11.43 0.77
N ILE A 111 -15.95 11.19 1.55
CA ILE A 111 -16.05 10.77 2.95
C ILE A 111 -15.15 11.64 3.83
N PRO A 112 -15.58 11.98 5.06
CA PRO A 112 -14.71 12.66 6.01
C PRO A 112 -13.59 11.71 6.48
N TYR A 113 -12.42 12.27 6.80
CA TYR A 113 -11.40 11.55 7.55
C TYR A 113 -11.08 12.28 8.85
N GLU A 114 -10.77 11.51 9.89
CA GLU A 114 -10.39 12.05 11.20
C GLU A 114 -8.87 12.20 11.31
N PHE A 115 -8.37 13.13 12.11
CA PHE A 115 -6.96 13.18 12.46
C PHE A 115 -6.81 13.80 13.85
N ASP A 116 -5.72 13.47 14.53
CA ASP A 116 -5.38 14.11 15.80
C ASP A 116 -4.97 15.57 15.54
N GLU A 117 -5.74 16.53 16.06
CA GLU A 117 -5.47 17.96 15.88
C GLU A 117 -4.14 18.40 16.53
N SER A 118 -3.56 17.60 17.43
CA SER A 118 -2.23 17.83 17.98
C SER A 118 -1.09 17.40 17.02
N GLN A 119 -1.42 16.66 15.96
CA GLN A 119 -0.51 16.21 14.92
C GLN A 119 -0.63 17.06 13.65
N ASN A 120 0.37 16.95 12.77
CA ASN A 120 0.33 17.61 11.48
C ASN A 120 -0.67 16.92 10.56
N GLN A 121 -1.73 17.64 10.14
CA GLN A 121 -2.75 17.12 9.22
C GLN A 121 -2.16 16.56 7.91
N LEU A 122 -1.03 17.12 7.42
CA LEU A 122 -0.38 16.63 6.21
C LEU A 122 0.14 15.19 6.37
N ASP A 123 0.56 14.79 7.57
CA ASP A 123 1.01 13.43 7.83
C ASP A 123 -0.17 12.45 7.75
N ALA A 124 -1.34 12.84 8.27
CA ALA A 124 -2.57 12.07 8.13
C ALA A 124 -3.03 11.94 6.67
N ILE A 125 -2.86 13.00 5.86
CA ILE A 125 -3.15 12.99 4.42
C ILE A 125 -2.22 12.03 3.68
N VAL A 126 -0.92 12.06 4.00
CA VAL A 126 0.06 11.13 3.42
C VAL A 126 -0.29 9.71 3.80
N ALA A 127 -0.52 9.43 5.09
CA ALA A 127 -0.89 8.10 5.58
C ALA A 127 -2.14 7.55 4.88
N LEU A 128 -3.23 8.32 4.84
CA LEU A 128 -4.48 7.89 4.20
C LEU A 128 -4.31 7.67 2.69
N SER A 129 -3.47 8.45 2.01
CA SER A 129 -3.17 8.21 0.58
C SER A 129 -2.44 6.89 0.36
N HIS A 130 -1.49 6.56 1.23
CA HIS A 130 -0.83 5.25 1.20
C HIS A 130 -1.80 4.11 1.53
N GLU A 131 -2.69 4.28 2.51
CA GLU A 131 -3.73 3.30 2.83
C GLU A 131 -4.63 3.02 1.62
N VAL A 132 -5.06 4.05 0.88
CA VAL A 132 -5.81 3.87 -0.38
C VAL A 132 -5.02 3.02 -1.38
N GLY A 133 -3.72 3.29 -1.52
CA GLY A 133 -2.84 2.50 -2.38
C GLY A 133 -2.74 1.04 -1.95
N MET A 134 -2.68 0.77 -0.66
CA MET A 134 -2.63 -0.59 -0.10
C MET A 134 -3.97 -1.33 -0.30
N VAL A 135 -5.10 -0.63 -0.16
CA VAL A 135 -6.43 -1.16 -0.51
C VAL A 135 -6.49 -1.57 -1.98
N ALA A 136 -5.82 -0.85 -2.88
CA ALA A 136 -5.76 -1.23 -4.28
C ALA A 136 -5.16 -2.63 -4.49
N ASN A 137 -4.14 -3.03 -3.73
CA ASN A 137 -3.59 -4.39 -3.83
C ASN A 137 -4.59 -5.49 -3.46
N ILE A 138 -5.55 -5.20 -2.58
CA ILE A 138 -6.63 -6.14 -2.23
C ILE A 138 -7.63 -6.24 -3.38
N ILE A 139 -8.00 -5.10 -3.96
CA ILE A 139 -9.08 -5.01 -4.96
C ILE A 139 -8.63 -5.51 -6.34
N TYR A 140 -7.40 -5.18 -6.74
CA TYR A 140 -6.88 -5.48 -8.08
C TYR A 140 -5.83 -6.59 -8.10
N GLY A 141 -5.29 -6.98 -6.95
CA GLY A 141 -4.31 -8.06 -6.85
C GLY A 141 -2.85 -7.59 -6.70
N PRO A 142 -1.92 -8.56 -6.61
CA PRO A 142 -0.50 -8.30 -6.37
C PRO A 142 0.28 -7.80 -7.59
N GLU A 143 -0.31 -7.74 -8.78
CA GLU A 143 0.36 -7.25 -9.99
C GLU A 143 0.31 -5.74 -10.15
N VAL A 144 -0.55 -5.06 -9.38
CA VAL A 144 -0.69 -3.60 -9.46
C VAL A 144 0.19 -2.88 -8.45
N TYR A 145 0.62 -1.68 -8.85
CA TYR A 145 1.32 -0.74 -7.99
C TYR A 145 0.42 0.43 -7.64
N TYR A 146 0.89 1.29 -6.75
CA TYR A 146 0.29 2.59 -6.57
C TYR A 146 1.35 3.68 -6.49
N TYR A 147 0.94 4.89 -6.84
CA TYR A 147 1.75 6.08 -6.61
C TYR A 147 0.92 7.13 -5.92
N THR A 148 1.50 7.84 -4.95
CA THR A 148 0.85 8.98 -4.31
C THR A 148 1.73 10.21 -4.42
N GLY A 149 1.13 11.37 -4.65
CA GLY A 149 1.87 12.60 -4.84
C GLY A 149 1.06 13.84 -4.47
N PRO A 150 1.73 14.92 -4.01
CA PRO A 150 1.06 16.16 -3.68
C PRO A 150 0.44 16.78 -4.94
N THR A 151 -0.72 17.42 -4.79
CA THR A 151 -1.45 18.06 -5.88
C THR A 151 -1.91 19.45 -5.50
N GLY A 152 -1.75 20.37 -6.45
CA GLY A 152 -1.91 21.79 -6.19
C GLY A 152 -0.97 22.32 -5.10
N ASN A 153 -1.22 23.55 -4.66
CA ASN A 153 -0.38 24.23 -3.67
C ASN A 153 -0.91 24.10 -2.23
N ALA A 154 -2.10 23.53 -2.06
CA ALA A 154 -2.82 23.53 -0.78
C ALA A 154 -2.49 22.32 0.11
N GLY A 155 -1.67 21.36 -0.36
CA GLY A 155 -1.27 20.18 0.41
C GLY A 155 -2.18 18.95 0.24
N ALA A 156 -3.14 18.99 -0.70
CA ALA A 156 -3.91 17.80 -1.07
C ALA A 156 -2.99 16.75 -1.71
N ARG A 157 -3.35 15.47 -1.60
CA ARG A 157 -2.57 14.36 -2.17
C ARG A 157 -3.47 13.49 -3.02
N GLN A 158 -2.99 13.07 -4.18
CA GLN A 158 -3.70 12.13 -5.05
C GLN A 158 -3.01 10.78 -5.03
N THR A 159 -3.82 9.74 -5.20
CA THR A 159 -3.40 8.34 -5.28
C THR A 159 -3.82 7.78 -6.63
N TYR A 160 -2.87 7.12 -7.30
CA TYR A 160 -3.05 6.51 -8.61
C TYR A 160 -2.80 5.01 -8.52
N LEU A 161 -3.63 4.24 -9.20
CA LEU A 161 -3.35 2.85 -9.54
C LEU A 161 -2.33 2.87 -10.67
N VAL A 162 -1.24 2.13 -10.52
CA VAL A 162 -0.15 2.11 -11.48
C VAL A 162 -0.01 0.72 -12.07
N ARG A 163 0.02 0.65 -13.40
CA ARG A 163 0.15 -0.60 -14.17
C ARG A 163 1.20 -0.45 -15.27
N ASN A 164 1.73 -1.57 -15.72
CA ASN A 164 2.63 -1.67 -16.88
C ASN A 164 3.78 -0.64 -16.84
N PRO A 165 4.58 -0.58 -15.75
CA PRO A 165 5.77 0.24 -15.76
C PRO A 165 6.70 -0.19 -16.90
N SER A 166 7.29 0.80 -17.59
CA SER A 166 8.27 0.59 -18.67
C SER A 166 9.63 0.07 -18.20
N VAL A 167 9.76 -0.20 -16.90
CA VAL A 167 10.92 -0.82 -16.27
C VAL A 167 10.48 -2.07 -15.53
N ASP A 168 11.38 -3.06 -15.48
CA ASP A 168 11.15 -4.29 -14.74
C ASP A 168 11.21 -4.00 -13.24
N ILE A 169 10.12 -4.33 -12.53
CA ILE A 169 10.06 -4.26 -11.08
C ILE A 169 10.41 -5.63 -10.51
N PRO A 170 11.36 -5.73 -9.57
CA PRO A 170 11.69 -7.01 -8.94
C PRO A 170 10.47 -7.65 -8.26
N PRO A 171 10.31 -8.98 -8.35
CA PRO A 171 9.21 -9.65 -7.70
C PRO A 171 9.36 -9.61 -6.17
N VAL A 172 8.22 -9.68 -5.48
CA VAL A 172 8.20 -9.91 -4.03
C VAL A 172 8.70 -11.32 -3.73
N THR A 173 9.71 -11.42 -2.86
CA THR A 173 10.33 -12.69 -2.41
C THR A 173 10.53 -12.67 -0.90
N VAL A 174 10.66 -13.84 -0.27
CA VAL A 174 10.98 -13.92 1.17
C VAL A 174 12.36 -13.32 1.46
N ARG A 175 13.31 -13.40 0.51
CA ARG A 175 14.63 -12.76 0.64
C ARG A 175 14.55 -11.24 0.72
N GLU A 176 13.69 -10.63 -0.09
CA GLU A 176 13.46 -9.19 -0.03
C GLU A 176 12.65 -8.80 1.21
N LEU A 177 11.72 -9.65 1.67
CA LEU A 177 10.94 -9.40 2.87
C LEU A 177 11.78 -9.46 4.15
N PHE A 178 12.65 -10.47 4.28
CA PHE A 178 13.41 -10.75 5.51
C PHE A 178 14.10 -9.54 6.15
N PRO A 179 14.92 -8.73 5.45
CA PRO A 179 15.62 -7.60 6.06
C PRO A 179 14.67 -6.44 6.46
N ARG A 180 13.41 -6.50 6.08
CA ARG A 180 12.40 -5.43 6.25
C ARG A 180 11.29 -5.82 7.21
N LEU A 181 11.07 -7.12 7.41
CA LEU A 181 9.95 -7.65 8.16
C LEU A 181 9.84 -7.09 9.59
N ALA A 182 10.96 -6.96 10.30
CA ALA A 182 10.95 -6.43 11.67
C ALA A 182 10.42 -4.99 11.75
N ARG A 183 10.82 -4.11 10.81
CA ARG A 183 10.31 -2.73 10.77
C ARG A 183 8.83 -2.68 10.39
N TYR A 184 8.36 -3.60 9.55
CA TYR A 184 6.94 -3.66 9.21
C TYR A 184 6.10 -4.09 10.41
N ILE A 185 6.54 -5.12 11.15
CA ILE A 185 5.82 -5.66 12.32
C ILE A 185 5.57 -4.60 13.38
N VAL A 186 6.56 -3.75 13.69
CA VAL A 186 6.41 -2.73 14.74
C VAL A 186 5.44 -1.59 14.37
N GLU A 187 5.08 -1.49 13.09
CA GLU A 187 4.10 -0.51 12.58
C GLU A 187 2.69 -1.12 12.41
N LEU A 188 2.51 -2.42 12.69
CA LEU A 188 1.20 -3.08 12.57
C LEU A 188 0.38 -2.87 13.83
N GLU A 189 -0.91 -2.58 13.64
CA GLU A 189 -1.87 -2.52 14.75
C GLU A 189 -2.43 -3.90 15.09
N ASP A 190 -2.63 -4.73 14.06
CA ASP A 190 -3.10 -6.11 14.17
C ASP A 190 -2.17 -7.01 13.34
N ILE A 191 -1.23 -7.64 14.05
CA ILE A 191 -0.19 -8.47 13.44
C ILE A 191 -0.82 -9.69 12.77
N ASP A 192 -1.70 -10.40 13.48
CA ASP A 192 -2.34 -11.62 12.99
C ASP A 192 -3.11 -11.34 11.70
N TRP A 193 -3.87 -10.24 11.66
CA TRP A 193 -4.58 -9.79 10.47
C TRP A 193 -3.65 -9.47 9.28
N SER A 194 -2.54 -8.80 9.53
CA SER A 194 -1.60 -8.42 8.47
C SER A 194 -0.86 -9.63 7.88
N PHE A 195 -0.54 -10.63 8.71
CA PHE A 195 0.05 -11.89 8.25
C PHE A 195 -0.97 -12.77 7.50
N GLU A 196 -2.23 -12.79 7.93
CA GLU A 196 -3.32 -13.42 7.16
C GLU A 196 -3.44 -12.80 5.77
N GLY A 197 -3.43 -11.47 5.68
CA GLY A 197 -3.55 -10.77 4.40
C GLY A 197 -2.34 -10.97 3.48
N LEU A 198 -1.12 -11.09 4.03
CA LEU A 198 0.06 -11.52 3.25
C LEU A 198 -0.20 -12.87 2.55
N GLY A 199 -0.72 -13.86 3.28
CA GLY A 199 -1.05 -15.18 2.73
C GLY A 199 -2.16 -15.14 1.68
N LYS A 200 -3.16 -14.25 1.85
CA LYS A 200 -4.24 -14.07 0.87
C LYS A 200 -3.77 -13.41 -0.42
N LEU A 201 -2.88 -12.42 -0.33
CA LEU A 201 -2.32 -11.72 -1.50
C LEU A 201 -1.30 -12.56 -2.27
N LEU A 202 -0.63 -13.48 -1.58
CA LEU A 202 0.36 -14.40 -2.15
C LEU A 202 -0.05 -15.85 -1.92
N PRO A 203 -1.06 -16.38 -2.66
CA PRO A 203 -1.63 -17.70 -2.39
C PRO A 203 -0.65 -18.87 -2.65
N SER A 204 0.46 -18.64 -3.34
CA SER A 204 1.55 -19.61 -3.50
C SER A 204 2.53 -19.64 -2.33
N TRP A 205 2.39 -18.72 -1.37
CA TRP A 205 3.19 -18.67 -0.16
C TRP A 205 2.46 -19.35 0.99
N SER A 206 3.22 -19.88 1.94
CA SER A 206 2.70 -20.40 3.20
C SER A 206 2.99 -19.40 4.32
N VAL A 207 1.96 -19.01 5.08
CA VAL A 207 2.09 -18.22 6.30
C VAL A 207 1.53 -19.05 7.46
N GLN A 208 2.39 -19.40 8.42
CA GLN A 208 2.02 -20.23 9.57
C GLN A 208 2.23 -19.46 10.86
N ARG A 209 1.25 -19.57 11.76
CA ARG A 209 1.30 -18.98 13.10
C ARG A 209 1.42 -20.08 14.14
N GLU A 210 2.40 -19.97 15.01
CA GLU A 210 2.62 -20.86 16.15
C GLU A 210 2.66 -20.03 17.43
N GLN A 211 1.96 -20.47 18.46
CA GLN A 211 2.01 -19.84 19.77
C GLN A 211 1.86 -20.90 20.86
N THR A 212 2.74 -20.88 21.86
CA THR A 212 2.51 -21.60 23.11
C THR A 212 1.78 -20.68 24.10
N PRO A 213 0.96 -21.21 25.04
CA PRO A 213 0.08 -20.39 25.88
C PRO A 213 0.75 -19.23 26.64
N GLU A 214 2.03 -19.37 26.98
CA GLU A 214 2.82 -18.36 27.71
C GLU A 214 4.06 -17.88 26.93
N GLY A 215 4.20 -18.31 25.67
CA GLY A 215 5.41 -18.07 24.88
C GLY A 215 5.25 -17.01 23.79
N PRO A 216 6.36 -16.68 23.12
CA PRO A 216 6.33 -15.79 21.96
C PRO A 216 5.43 -16.33 20.85
N VAL A 217 4.90 -15.42 20.04
CA VAL A 217 4.20 -15.76 18.79
C VAL A 217 5.25 -15.88 17.70
N ARG A 218 5.24 -17.00 16.97
CA ARG A 218 6.08 -17.22 15.81
C ARG A 218 5.24 -17.18 14.55
N TYR A 219 5.71 -16.41 13.58
CA TYR A 219 5.23 -16.45 12.21
C TYR A 219 6.30 -17.05 11.32
N THR A 220 5.96 -18.07 10.54
CA THR A 220 6.83 -18.65 9.52
C THR A 220 6.25 -18.38 8.15
N ILE A 221 7.03 -17.74 7.29
CA ILE A 221 6.68 -17.40 5.92
C ILE A 221 7.58 -18.22 5.00
N THR A 222 6.98 -18.90 4.03
CA THR A 222 7.70 -19.66 2.98
C THR A 222 7.16 -19.24 1.63
N ASP A 223 8.03 -18.81 0.72
CA ASP A 223 7.61 -18.52 -0.66
C ASP A 223 7.64 -19.77 -1.55
N HIS A 224 7.15 -19.60 -2.78
CA HIS A 224 7.06 -20.67 -3.78
C HIS A 224 8.41 -21.30 -4.18
N THR A 225 9.54 -20.65 -3.88
CA THR A 225 10.88 -21.20 -4.15
C THR A 225 11.36 -22.12 -3.02
N GLY A 226 10.67 -22.11 -1.88
CA GLY A 226 11.07 -22.83 -0.66
C GLY A 226 11.95 -22.01 0.28
N ASP A 227 12.31 -20.78 -0.09
CA ASP A 227 12.94 -19.83 0.83
C ASP A 227 11.97 -19.49 1.95
N SER A 228 12.45 -19.59 3.18
CA SER A 228 11.63 -19.33 4.36
C SER A 228 12.28 -18.35 5.32
N CYS A 229 11.46 -17.61 6.06
CA CYS A 229 11.88 -16.87 7.23
C CYS A 229 10.88 -17.01 8.37
N ALA A 230 11.35 -16.78 9.59
CA ALA A 230 10.52 -16.78 10.78
C ALA A 230 10.70 -15.48 11.56
N ALA A 231 9.59 -14.90 12.01
CA ALA A 231 9.55 -13.80 12.95
C ALA A 231 9.04 -14.31 14.31
N LEU A 232 9.86 -14.13 15.35
CA LEU A 232 9.50 -14.42 16.73
C LEU A 232 9.18 -13.10 17.44
N ILE A 233 7.97 -12.98 17.96
CA ILE A 233 7.43 -11.74 18.53
C ILE A 233 7.13 -11.98 20.01
N THR A 234 7.68 -11.13 20.87
CA THR A 234 7.34 -11.08 22.29
C THR A 234 6.53 -9.82 22.59
N TYR A 235 5.65 -9.92 23.58
CA TYR A 235 4.81 -8.81 24.01
C TYR A 235 5.15 -8.42 25.45
N ASP A 236 5.05 -7.13 25.75
CA ASP A 236 5.13 -6.63 27.11
C ASP A 236 3.82 -6.90 27.88
N LYS A 237 3.82 -6.57 29.17
CA LYS A 237 2.65 -6.73 30.04
C LYS A 237 1.41 -5.92 29.63
N TYR A 238 1.54 -5.01 28.68
CA TYR A 238 0.44 -4.21 28.13
C TYR A 238 0.00 -4.70 26.75
N GLY A 239 0.53 -5.84 26.27
CA GLY A 239 0.19 -6.41 24.97
C GLY A 239 0.86 -5.69 23.79
N ARG A 240 1.87 -4.86 24.03
CA ARG A 240 2.63 -4.17 22.96
C ARG A 240 3.83 -4.99 22.56
N VAL A 241 4.25 -4.91 21.30
CA VAL A 241 5.47 -5.58 20.82
C VAL A 241 6.68 -5.12 21.65
N ALA A 242 7.36 -6.05 22.29
CA ALA A 242 8.56 -5.81 23.10
C ALA A 242 9.83 -6.13 22.31
N GLU A 243 9.85 -7.25 21.59
CA GLU A 243 10.97 -7.70 20.78
C GLU A 243 10.48 -8.42 19.53
N VAL A 244 11.20 -8.24 18.42
CA VAL A 244 11.04 -9.00 17.19
C VAL A 244 12.41 -9.59 16.83
N SER A 245 12.51 -10.91 16.79
CA SER A 245 13.71 -11.62 16.34
C SER A 245 13.43 -12.35 15.03
N LEU A 246 14.31 -12.21 14.04
CA LEU A 246 14.15 -12.84 12.73
C LEU A 246 15.15 -13.98 12.52
N THR A 247 14.72 -15.04 11.85
CA THR A 247 15.57 -16.15 11.39
C THR A 247 15.25 -16.46 9.94
N ASN A 248 16.24 -16.83 9.13
CA ASN A 248 16.03 -17.24 7.74
C ASN A 248 16.47 -18.70 7.53
N TYR A 249 15.86 -19.31 6.52
CA TYR A 249 16.10 -20.66 6.03
C TYR A 249 16.07 -20.59 4.50
N PHE A 250 17.05 -19.89 3.94
CA PHE A 250 17.18 -19.72 2.51
C PHE A 250 17.83 -20.96 1.89
N GLN A 251 17.35 -21.34 0.72
CA GLN A 251 17.99 -22.38 -0.11
C GLN A 251 19.32 -21.83 -0.67
N ASP A 252 20.26 -22.72 -0.96
CA ASP A 252 21.56 -22.35 -1.55
C ASP A 252 21.47 -22.02 -3.05
#